data_AF-A0A8H7RI86-F1
#
_entry.id   AF-A0A8H7RI86-F1
#
_cell.length_a   1.000
_cell.length_b   1.000
_cell.length_c   1.000
_cell.angle_alpha   90.00
_cell.angle_beta   90.00
_cell.angle_gamma   90.00
#
_symmetry.space_group_name_H-M   'P 1'
#
loop_
_entity.id
_entity.type
_entity.pdbx_description
1 polymer ?
#
loop_
_entity_poly.entity_id
_entity_poly.type
_entity_poly.pdbx_seq_one_letter_code
_entity_poly.pdbx_strand_id
1 'polypeptide(L)'
;MAWMTLNENEQIISVTPDMIQLLEYDPTNQYLDSVWKAIESDQSYLVVSTFQSLRTLCICTHIQNNKRVLICTDITDLNQMYSKRQDANISITRLTMYGTIEAAFKSPSLPLLAVGQPIMRYIHSDDVQLFCSALSQSGKNNTINTLQLRILRHEDYQWSDFTVMTIEGGRKVLCIIKTTHDLIRKEEQCYDNLLRETVTQIQSNFWYAIENGMNLIAHSLATSLLLVIQTVWQLWYNQDKTWSGLFSTSSEYLVKRLVKSTKQRREIETLCRLISWAGIQQSTTRSFIDNTLDETSDWLLSKTQLAGHGYDTVV
;
A
#
# COMPACT_ATOMS: atom_id res chain seq x y z
N MET A 1 27.36 -1.12 14.70
CA MET A 1 25.96 -0.67 14.88
C MET A 1 25.73 -0.47 16.37
N ALA A 2 25.33 0.74 16.78
CA ALA A 2 25.13 1.06 18.18
C ALA A 2 23.86 0.41 18.73
N TRP A 3 24.00 -0.37 19.79
CA TRP A 3 22.88 -0.95 20.53
C TRP A 3 23.16 -1.04 22.04
N MET A 4 22.07 -1.11 22.80
CA MET A 4 22.06 -1.35 24.24
C MET A 4 20.97 -2.35 24.63
N THR A 5 21.18 -3.13 25.69
CA THR A 5 20.21 -4.08 26.23
C THR A 5 19.69 -3.61 27.58
N LEU A 6 18.38 -3.66 27.77
CA LEU A 6 17.68 -3.26 28.97
C LEU A 6 17.13 -4.49 29.72
N ASN A 7 17.09 -4.40 31.04
CA ASN A 7 16.32 -5.32 31.88
C ASN A 7 14.83 -4.91 31.94
N GLU A 8 14.03 -5.68 32.69
CA GLU A 8 12.60 -5.42 32.91
C GLU A 8 12.33 -4.08 33.61
N ASN A 9 13.32 -3.55 34.33
CA ASN A 9 13.26 -2.27 35.05
C ASN A 9 13.87 -1.11 34.26
N GLU A 10 14.06 -1.26 32.94
CA GLU A 10 14.68 -0.25 32.06
C GLU A 10 16.11 0.19 32.45
N GLN A 11 16.83 -0.68 33.17
CA GLN A 11 18.24 -0.51 33.47
C GLN A 11 19.10 -1.12 32.35
N ILE A 12 20.15 -0.41 31.96
CA ILE A 12 21.07 -0.83 30.89
C ILE A 12 22.02 -1.90 31.42
N ILE A 13 21.94 -3.10 30.85
CA ILE A 13 22.75 -4.27 31.22
C ILE A 13 24.05 -4.31 30.41
N SER A 14 23.95 -4.00 29.12
CA SER A 14 25.08 -4.08 28.20
C SER A 14 24.94 -3.08 27.07
N VAL A 15 26.09 -2.60 26.61
CA VAL A 15 26.21 -1.65 25.51
C VAL A 15 27.32 -2.06 24.57
N THR A 16 27.21 -1.61 23.32
CA THR A 16 28.30 -1.71 22.35
C THR A 16 29.31 -0.58 22.50
N PRO A 17 30.56 -0.78 22.03
CA PRO A 17 31.53 0.29 21.91
C PRO A 17 31.00 1.48 21.10
N ASP A 18 30.26 1.22 20.01
CA ASP A 18 29.63 2.26 19.20
C ASP A 18 28.61 3.09 19.99
N MET A 19 27.89 2.47 20.93
CA MET A 19 26.94 3.16 21.81
C MET A 19 27.66 4.01 22.86
N ILE A 20 28.76 3.51 23.43
CA ILE A 20 29.62 4.27 24.35
C ILE A 20 30.20 5.49 23.62
N GLN A 21 30.63 5.32 22.36
CA GLN A 21 31.11 6.42 21.53
C GLN A 21 30.01 7.44 21.22
N LEU A 22 28.78 6.99 20.97
CA LEU A 22 27.63 7.84 20.69
C LEU A 22 27.22 8.68 21.92
N LEU A 23 27.27 8.08 23.11
CA LEU A 23 26.92 8.74 24.37
C LEU A 23 28.10 9.51 24.98
N GLU A 24 29.32 9.26 24.51
CA GLU A 24 30.59 9.79 25.03
C GLU A 24 30.92 9.34 26.47
N TYR A 25 30.18 8.38 27.01
CA TYR A 25 30.44 7.72 28.29
C TYR A 25 29.80 6.32 28.31
N ASP A 26 30.17 5.49 29.30
CA ASP A 26 29.59 4.16 29.50
C ASP A 26 28.33 4.24 30.39
N PRO A 27 27.11 4.01 29.85
CA PRO A 27 25.88 4.08 30.62
C PRO A 27 25.52 2.76 31.32
N THR A 28 26.42 1.76 31.34
CA THR A 28 26.13 0.46 31.96
C THR A 28 25.70 0.61 33.42
N ASN A 29 24.66 -0.12 33.82
CA ASN A 29 23.98 -0.07 35.11
C ASN A 29 23.18 1.21 35.42
N GLN A 30 23.02 2.13 34.46
CA GLN A 30 22.14 3.30 34.62
C GLN A 30 20.73 3.03 34.08
N TYR A 31 19.75 3.80 34.54
CA TYR A 31 18.39 3.75 34.01
C TYR A 31 18.29 4.53 32.69
N LEU A 32 17.48 4.05 31.75
CA LEU A 32 17.35 4.65 30.43
C LEU A 32 17.00 6.15 30.49
N ASP A 33 16.05 6.52 31.35
CA ASP A 33 15.59 7.91 31.55
C ASP A 33 16.66 8.86 32.11
N SER A 34 17.69 8.30 32.75
CA SER A 34 18.83 9.07 33.25
C SER A 34 19.90 9.31 32.19
N VAL A 35 19.93 8.48 31.15
CA VAL A 35 20.96 8.48 30.10
C VAL A 35 20.54 9.36 28.93
N TRP A 36 19.27 9.27 28.55
CA TRP A 36 18.70 10.20 27.59
C TRP A 36 17.29 10.61 27.98
N LYS A 37 16.91 11.84 27.65
CA LYS A 37 15.53 12.32 27.78
C LYS A 37 14.94 12.54 26.40
N ALA A 38 13.81 11.89 26.13
CA ALA A 38 13.03 12.13 24.93
C ALA A 38 12.47 13.56 24.97
N ILE A 39 12.89 14.41 24.03
CA ILE A 39 12.39 15.78 23.90
C ILE A 39 11.23 15.83 22.92
N GLU A 40 11.40 15.16 21.78
CA GLU A 40 10.40 15.01 20.73
C GLU A 40 10.40 13.57 20.21
N SER A 41 9.21 13.02 20.04
CA SER A 41 8.98 11.67 19.52
C SER A 41 8.08 11.76 18.30
N ASP A 42 8.65 11.46 17.14
CA ASP A 42 7.88 11.11 15.94
C ASP A 42 7.93 9.59 15.77
N GLN A 43 6.99 9.00 15.02
CA GLN A 43 6.90 7.54 14.84
C GLN A 43 8.19 6.91 14.26
N SER A 44 9.08 7.72 13.70
CA SER A 44 10.29 7.28 13.00
C SER A 44 11.62 7.63 13.69
N TYR A 45 11.65 8.61 14.60
CA TYR A 45 12.89 9.06 15.26
C TYR A 45 12.62 9.74 16.60
N LEU A 46 13.61 9.67 17.49
CA LEU A 46 13.59 10.25 18.82
C LEU A 46 14.69 11.30 18.94
N VAL A 47 14.33 12.52 19.32
CA VAL A 47 15.31 13.53 19.70
C VAL A 47 15.64 13.32 21.17
N VAL A 48 16.90 12.99 21.44
CA VAL A 48 17.43 12.75 22.78
C VAL A 48 18.34 13.90 23.21
N SER A 49 18.17 14.34 24.45
CA SER A 49 19.24 15.05 25.14
C SER A 49 20.21 14.01 25.70
N THR A 50 21.44 14.02 25.23
CA THR A 50 22.57 13.35 25.93
C THR A 50 23.24 14.33 26.89
N PHE A 51 24.25 13.88 27.64
CA PHE A 51 24.95 14.69 28.64
C PHE A 51 25.66 15.94 28.06
N GLN A 52 26.05 15.90 26.78
CA GLN A 52 26.84 16.96 26.14
C GLN A 52 26.20 17.52 24.85
N SER A 53 25.25 16.81 24.23
CA SER A 53 24.66 17.23 22.96
C SER A 53 23.21 16.78 22.77
N LEU A 54 22.48 17.57 21.98
CA LEU A 54 21.21 17.14 21.40
C LEU A 54 21.50 16.23 20.21
N ARG A 55 21.02 14.99 20.29
CA ARG A 55 21.16 14.01 19.20
C ARG A 55 19.79 13.57 18.69
N THR A 56 19.69 13.29 17.40
CA THR A 56 18.49 12.70 16.79
C THR A 56 18.79 11.24 16.46
N LEU A 57 18.09 10.32 17.11
CA LEU A 57 18.31 8.88 16.98
C LEU A 57 17.13 8.22 16.29
N CYS A 58 17.40 7.39 15.29
CA CYS A 58 16.43 6.41 14.83
C CYS A 58 16.56 5.16 15.71
N ILE A 59 15.47 4.79 16.39
CA ILE A 59 15.45 3.70 17.38
C ILE A 59 14.60 2.55 16.87
N CYS A 60 15.18 1.35 16.83
CA CYS A 60 14.44 0.11 16.65
C CYS A 60 14.47 -0.70 17.94
N THR A 61 13.30 -1.18 18.39
CA THR A 61 13.18 -1.98 19.60
C THR A 61 12.98 -3.45 19.22
N HIS A 62 13.84 -4.33 19.75
CA HIS A 62 13.74 -5.77 19.58
C HIS A 62 13.64 -6.47 20.93
N ILE A 63 13.06 -7.67 20.95
CA ILE A 63 13.01 -8.53 22.13
C ILE A 63 13.92 -9.73 21.87
N GLN A 64 14.94 -9.90 22.70
CA GLN A 64 15.88 -11.03 22.62
C GLN A 64 16.06 -11.64 24.01
N ASN A 65 15.76 -12.94 24.16
CA ASN A 65 15.87 -13.67 25.42
C ASN A 65 15.15 -12.98 26.60
N ASN A 66 13.90 -12.53 26.39
CA ASN A 66 13.10 -11.73 27.33
C ASN A 66 13.72 -10.39 27.76
N LYS A 67 14.75 -9.92 27.05
CA LYS A 67 15.36 -8.60 27.27
C LYS A 67 15.05 -7.69 26.10
N ARG A 68 14.86 -6.40 26.39
CA ARG A 68 14.60 -5.38 25.39
C ARG A 68 15.94 -4.87 24.86
N VAL A 69 16.17 -5.00 23.56
CA VAL A 69 17.37 -4.50 22.87
C VAL A 69 16.97 -3.27 22.07
N LEU A 70 17.62 -2.14 22.33
CA LEU A 70 17.48 -0.93 21.56
C LEU A 70 18.63 -0.82 20.58
N ILE A 71 18.31 -0.77 19.29
CA ILE A 71 19.24 -0.48 18.22
C ILE A 71 19.07 0.98 17.85
N CYS A 72 20.17 1.73 17.87
CA CYS A 72 20.16 3.16 17.62
C CYS A 72 21.07 3.50 16.46
N THR A 73 20.57 4.37 15.58
CA THR A 73 21.37 4.98 14.53
C THR A 73 21.37 6.48 14.75
N ASP A 74 22.56 7.06 14.89
CA ASP A 74 22.73 8.50 14.96
C ASP A 74 22.43 9.11 13.59
N ILE A 75 21.36 9.90 13.52
CA ILE A 75 20.96 10.66 12.35
C ILE A 75 21.04 12.16 12.63
N THR A 76 21.79 12.60 13.64
CA THR A 76 21.88 14.01 14.04
C THR A 76 22.38 14.89 12.91
N ASP A 77 23.50 14.54 12.29
CA ASP A 77 24.04 15.32 11.15
C ASP A 77 23.08 15.28 9.97
N LEU A 78 22.48 14.12 9.72
CA LEU A 78 21.51 13.93 8.65
C LEU A 78 20.26 14.82 8.90
N ASN A 79 19.75 14.84 10.13
CA ASN A 79 18.61 15.66 10.56
C ASN A 79 18.98 17.15 10.54
N GLN A 80 20.18 17.54 10.98
CA GLN A 80 20.65 18.93 10.88
C GLN A 80 20.83 19.37 9.43
N MET A 81 21.36 18.50 8.56
CA MET A 81 21.42 18.74 7.12
C MET A 81 20.01 18.87 6.54
N TYR A 82 19.03 18.11 7.03
CA TYR A 82 17.63 18.23 6.62
C TYR A 82 16.95 19.49 7.14
N SER A 83 17.12 19.86 8.42
CA SER A 83 16.54 21.07 9.02
C SER A 83 17.11 22.34 8.41
N LYS A 84 18.41 22.36 8.09
CA LYS A 84 19.02 23.45 7.31
C LYS A 84 18.58 23.48 5.84
N ARG A 85 17.96 22.40 5.34
CA ARG A 85 17.49 22.23 3.95
C ARG A 85 15.97 22.27 3.81
N GLN A 86 15.21 22.76 4.80
CA GLN A 86 13.75 22.95 4.63
C GLN A 86 13.39 23.88 3.44
N ASP A 87 14.33 24.69 2.93
CA ASP A 87 14.19 25.47 1.69
C ASP A 87 14.75 24.78 0.43
N ALA A 88 15.35 23.59 0.55
CA ALA A 88 15.95 22.90 -0.58
C ALA A 88 14.87 22.09 -1.32
N ASN A 89 14.47 22.61 -2.47
CA ASN A 89 13.73 21.97 -3.55
C ASN A 89 14.46 20.73 -4.12
N ILE A 90 14.78 19.76 -3.26
CA ILE A 90 15.57 18.58 -3.58
C ILE A 90 14.83 17.36 -3.07
N SER A 91 14.47 16.48 -3.99
CA SER A 91 13.91 15.16 -3.72
C SER A 91 14.97 14.11 -3.95
N ILE A 92 15.14 13.17 -3.03
CA ILE A 92 16.09 12.06 -3.20
C ILE A 92 15.30 10.77 -3.31
N THR A 93 15.49 10.03 -4.40
CA THR A 93 14.82 8.75 -4.63
C THR A 93 15.84 7.65 -4.88
N ARG A 94 15.58 6.48 -4.31
CA ARG A 94 16.29 5.25 -4.64
C ARG A 94 15.45 4.47 -5.63
N LEU A 95 16.06 4.09 -6.74
CA LEU A 95 15.43 3.36 -7.83
C LEU A 95 16.07 1.98 -7.98
N THR A 96 15.29 1.04 -8.50
CA THR A 96 15.81 -0.19 -9.12
C THR A 96 16.59 0.16 -10.39
N MET A 97 17.36 -0.79 -10.92
CA MET A 97 18.02 -0.62 -12.23
C MET A 97 17.03 -0.41 -13.40
N TYR A 98 15.75 -0.72 -13.18
CA TYR A 98 14.68 -0.52 -14.15
C TYR A 98 13.93 0.80 -13.96
N GLY A 99 14.39 1.65 -13.02
CA GLY A 99 13.77 2.96 -12.75
C GLY A 99 12.53 2.90 -11.86
N THR A 100 12.24 1.78 -11.20
CA THR A 100 11.15 1.68 -10.22
C THR A 100 11.57 2.31 -8.90
N ILE A 101 10.73 3.15 -8.29
CA ILE A 101 11.04 3.83 -7.03
C ILE A 101 10.94 2.82 -5.88
N GLU A 102 12.06 2.49 -5.25
CA GLU A 102 12.09 1.64 -4.05
C GLU A 102 11.92 2.44 -2.76
N ALA A 103 12.45 3.65 -2.75
CA ALA A 103 12.36 4.56 -1.60
C ALA A 103 12.38 6.00 -2.10
N ALA A 104 11.61 6.87 -1.45
CA ALA A 104 11.63 8.30 -1.69
C ALA A 104 11.84 9.01 -0.35
N PHE A 105 12.83 9.89 -0.29
CA PHE A 105 13.14 10.73 0.86
C PHE A 105 12.62 12.14 0.55
N LYS A 106 11.65 12.61 1.35
CA LYS A 106 10.94 13.91 1.28
C LYS A 106 10.99 14.55 -0.12
N SER A 107 10.01 14.19 -0.95
CA SER A 107 9.89 14.69 -2.31
C SER A 107 8.74 15.70 -2.44
N PRO A 108 8.98 17.02 -2.47
CA PRO A 108 7.93 17.98 -2.84
C PRO A 108 7.50 17.83 -4.32
N SER A 109 8.34 17.18 -5.16
CA SER A 109 8.07 16.97 -6.57
C SER A 109 7.30 15.69 -6.89
N LEU A 110 7.37 14.66 -6.03
CA LEU A 110 6.76 13.35 -6.25
C LEU A 110 5.83 12.99 -5.07
N PRO A 111 4.63 12.48 -5.33
CA PRO A 111 3.74 12.04 -4.25
C PRO A 111 4.39 10.92 -3.43
N LEU A 112 4.12 10.87 -2.12
CA LEU A 112 4.61 9.83 -1.20
C LEU A 112 4.22 8.40 -1.69
N LEU A 113 3.12 8.31 -2.44
CA LEU A 113 2.58 7.11 -3.09
C LEU A 113 3.35 6.67 -4.35
N ALA A 114 4.50 7.29 -4.65
CA ALA A 114 5.32 6.95 -5.82
C ALA A 114 6.15 5.67 -5.62
N VAL A 115 6.33 5.20 -4.39
CA VAL A 115 7.06 3.96 -4.11
C VAL A 115 6.35 2.77 -4.77
N GLY A 116 7.11 1.94 -5.50
CA GLY A 116 6.61 0.84 -6.32
C GLY A 116 6.27 1.23 -7.77
N GLN A 117 6.27 2.52 -8.11
CA GLN A 117 5.96 3.00 -9.46
C GLN A 117 7.24 3.30 -10.26
N PRO A 118 7.21 3.19 -11.60
CA PRO A 118 8.31 3.63 -12.45
C PRO A 118 8.42 5.15 -12.42
N ILE A 119 9.62 5.69 -12.19
CA ILE A 119 9.87 7.14 -12.15
C ILE A 119 9.53 7.82 -13.49
N MET A 120 9.63 7.08 -14.61
CA MET A 120 9.26 7.54 -15.95
C MET A 120 7.81 8.00 -16.05
N ARG A 121 6.92 7.52 -15.16
CA ARG A 121 5.52 7.99 -15.11
C ARG A 121 5.41 9.49 -14.80
N TYR A 122 6.41 10.05 -14.13
CA TYR A 122 6.44 11.45 -13.72
C TYR A 122 7.29 12.32 -14.65
N ILE A 123 7.94 11.74 -15.65
CA ILE A 123 8.79 12.44 -16.61
C ILE A 123 7.98 12.68 -17.88
N HIS A 124 8.13 13.85 -18.51
CA HIS A 124 7.50 14.16 -19.78
C HIS A 124 7.91 13.13 -20.85
N SER A 125 6.98 12.74 -21.73
CA SER A 125 7.17 11.65 -22.69
C SER A 125 8.43 11.77 -23.54
N ASP A 126 8.73 12.97 -24.05
CA ASP A 126 9.90 13.19 -24.91
C ASP A 126 11.23 13.04 -24.16
N ASP A 127 11.20 13.23 -22.83
CA ASP A 127 12.39 13.23 -21.97
C ASP A 127 12.70 11.82 -21.44
N VAL A 128 11.78 10.86 -21.59
CA VAL A 128 11.94 9.49 -21.10
C VAL A 128 13.13 8.79 -21.76
N GLN A 129 13.33 8.98 -23.08
CA GLN A 129 14.47 8.38 -23.77
C GLN A 129 15.80 8.92 -23.27
N LEU A 130 15.87 10.24 -23.02
CA LEU A 130 17.05 10.89 -22.46
C LEU A 130 17.35 10.33 -21.07
N PHE A 131 16.34 10.22 -20.21
CA PHE A 131 16.48 9.63 -18.87
C PHE A 131 16.95 8.17 -18.90
N CYS A 132 16.35 7.34 -19.76
CA CYS A 132 16.74 5.94 -19.91
C CYS A 132 18.19 5.80 -20.42
N SER A 133 18.62 6.70 -21.32
CA SER A 133 20.01 6.71 -21.79
C SER A 133 21.00 7.05 -20.66
N ALA A 134 20.65 8.02 -19.81
CA ALA A 134 21.46 8.41 -18.66
C ALA A 134 21.54 7.29 -17.62
N LEU A 135 20.43 6.60 -17.34
CA LEU A 135 20.40 5.41 -16.49
C LEU A 135 21.31 4.31 -17.02
N SER A 136 21.25 4.01 -18.33
CA SER A 136 22.09 2.98 -18.95
C SER A 136 23.57 3.33 -18.87
N GLN A 137 23.93 4.59 -19.10
CA GLN A 137 25.30 5.08 -19.00
C GLN A 137 25.83 5.03 -17.57
N SER A 138 25.05 5.51 -16.59
CA SER A 138 25.40 5.40 -15.17
C SER A 138 25.58 3.94 -14.75
N GLY A 139 24.71 3.04 -15.26
CA GLY A 139 24.79 1.59 -15.09
C GLY A 139 26.10 0.96 -15.56
N LYS A 140 26.56 1.34 -16.75
CA LYS A 140 27.73 0.73 -17.40
C LYS A 140 29.05 1.30 -16.90
N ASN A 141 29.11 2.60 -16.67
CA ASN A 141 30.38 3.30 -16.44
C ASN A 141 30.55 3.76 -14.97
N ASN A 142 29.58 3.49 -14.09
CA ASN A 142 29.52 4.03 -12.72
C ASN A 142 29.74 5.56 -12.69
N THR A 143 29.21 6.27 -13.68
CA THR A 143 29.30 7.72 -13.79
C THR A 143 28.08 8.40 -13.20
N ILE A 144 28.31 9.57 -12.60
CA ILE A 144 27.26 10.48 -12.18
C ILE A 144 26.82 11.27 -13.42
N ASN A 145 25.54 11.16 -13.78
CA ASN A 145 24.97 11.87 -14.91
C ASN A 145 23.96 12.89 -14.40
N THR A 146 24.11 14.14 -14.80
CA THR A 146 23.14 15.21 -14.52
C THR A 146 22.46 15.63 -15.82
N LEU A 147 21.12 15.67 -15.80
CA LEU A 147 20.29 16.00 -16.95
C LEU A 147 19.09 16.82 -16.49
N GLN A 148 18.62 17.73 -17.34
CA GLN A 148 17.46 18.56 -17.05
C GLN A 148 16.23 17.93 -17.73
N LEU A 149 15.20 17.64 -16.93
CA LEU A 149 13.98 16.99 -17.41
C LEU A 149 12.73 17.73 -16.96
N ARG A 150 11.66 17.59 -17.75
CA ARG A 150 10.33 18.06 -17.39
C ARG A 150 9.62 17.01 -16.53
N ILE A 151 9.23 17.41 -15.32
CA ILE A 151 8.37 16.61 -14.45
C ILE A 151 6.92 16.99 -14.69
N LEU A 152 6.08 15.99 -14.92
CA LEU A 152 4.64 16.14 -15.07
C LEU A 152 3.99 16.46 -13.71
N ARG A 153 3.32 17.60 -13.64
CA ARG A 153 2.35 17.95 -12.60
C ARG A 153 0.96 18.01 -13.26
N HIS A 154 -0.09 17.93 -12.44
CA HIS A 154 -1.48 17.63 -12.84
C HIS A 154 -1.98 18.37 -14.10
N GLU A 155 -1.45 19.57 -14.39
CA GLU A 155 -1.81 20.39 -15.57
C GLU A 155 -0.60 21.13 -16.21
N ASP A 156 0.62 20.96 -15.69
CA ASP A 156 1.81 21.72 -16.12
C ASP A 156 3.08 20.88 -16.02
N TYR A 157 4.16 21.34 -16.65
CA TYR A 157 5.49 20.73 -16.51
C TYR A 157 6.45 21.66 -15.77
N GLN A 158 7.24 21.09 -14.86
CA GLN A 158 8.31 21.80 -14.17
C GLN A 158 9.67 21.25 -14.57
N TRP A 159 10.55 22.12 -15.04
CA TRP A 159 11.96 21.76 -15.27
C TRP A 159 12.64 21.43 -13.94
N SER A 160 13.32 20.29 -13.91
CA SER A 160 14.06 19.81 -12.76
C SER A 160 15.38 19.18 -13.21
N ASP A 161 16.42 19.39 -12.42
CA ASP A 161 17.71 18.74 -12.61
C ASP A 161 17.68 17.36 -11.97
N PHE A 162 17.86 16.32 -12.78
CA PHE A 162 18.01 14.94 -12.35
C PHE A 162 19.49 14.59 -12.33
N THR A 163 20.00 14.24 -11.16
CA THR A 163 21.33 13.65 -10.99
C THR A 163 21.18 12.18 -10.66
N VAL A 164 21.71 11.33 -11.52
CA VAL A 164 21.56 9.88 -11.48
C VAL A 164 22.92 9.24 -11.29
N MET A 165 23.02 8.31 -10.33
CA MET A 165 24.24 7.55 -10.06
C MET A 165 23.91 6.13 -9.63
N THR A 166 24.75 5.16 -10.00
CA THR A 166 24.62 3.80 -9.49
C THR A 166 25.14 3.69 -8.05
N ILE A 167 24.48 2.84 -7.28
CA ILE A 167 24.89 2.45 -5.93
C ILE A 167 24.87 0.91 -5.82
N GLU A 168 25.44 0.37 -4.75
CA GLU A 168 25.44 -1.07 -4.46
C GLU A 168 26.01 -1.93 -5.61
N GLY A 169 27.12 -1.48 -6.22
CA GLY A 169 27.80 -2.22 -7.29
C GLY A 169 26.97 -2.35 -8.58
N GLY A 170 26.11 -1.36 -8.86
CA GLY A 170 25.29 -1.33 -10.08
C GLY A 170 23.99 -2.12 -9.99
N ARG A 171 23.51 -2.43 -8.78
CA ARG A 171 22.21 -3.09 -8.56
C ARG A 171 21.07 -2.12 -8.25
N LYS A 172 21.41 -0.89 -7.87
CA LYS A 172 20.45 0.16 -7.56
C LYS A 172 20.95 1.49 -8.09
N VAL A 173 20.02 2.43 -8.18
CA VAL A 173 20.30 3.78 -8.67
C VAL A 173 19.83 4.78 -7.61
N LEU A 174 20.68 5.75 -7.30
CA LEU A 174 20.29 6.94 -6.57
C LEU A 174 19.96 8.04 -7.58
N CYS A 175 18.78 8.62 -7.44
CA CYS A 175 18.30 9.72 -8.24
C CYS A 175 18.03 10.92 -7.34
N ILE A 176 18.71 12.03 -7.60
CA ILE A 176 18.53 13.30 -6.90
C ILE A 176 17.85 14.25 -7.87
N ILE A 177 16.67 14.72 -7.50
CA ILE A 177 15.84 15.61 -8.31
C ILE A 177 15.87 16.96 -7.64
N LYS A 178 16.37 17.98 -8.32
CA LYS A 178 16.33 19.36 -7.86
C LYS A 178 15.33 20.14 -8.71
N THR A 179 14.26 20.62 -8.10
CA THR A 179 13.30 21.49 -8.79
C THR A 179 13.89 22.89 -8.94
N THR A 180 14.12 23.31 -10.18
CA THR A 180 14.43 24.71 -10.51
C THR A 180 13.16 25.52 -10.28
N HIS A 181 13.17 26.38 -9.27
CA HIS A 181 12.11 27.35 -9.05
C HIS A 181 12.47 28.65 -9.76
N ASP A 182 11.61 29.07 -10.68
CA ASP A 182 11.37 30.49 -10.84
C ASP A 182 10.66 31.00 -9.58
N LEU A 183 11.08 32.18 -9.13
CA LEU A 183 10.84 32.80 -7.81
C LEU A 183 9.38 33.22 -7.51
N ILE A 184 8.36 32.62 -8.10
CA ILE A 184 6.99 33.15 -7.98
C ILE A 184 6.09 32.18 -7.19
N ARG A 185 5.52 32.72 -6.09
CA ARG A 185 4.48 32.19 -5.17
C ARG A 185 4.93 31.30 -4.00
N LYS A 186 5.45 31.95 -2.94
CA LYS A 186 5.68 31.33 -1.62
C LYS A 186 4.48 31.40 -0.63
N GLU A 187 3.34 32.00 -0.97
CA GLU A 187 2.23 32.17 -0.01
C GLU A 187 0.99 31.28 -0.22
N GLU A 188 0.74 30.72 -1.41
CA GLU A 188 -0.45 29.85 -1.63
C GLU A 188 -0.19 28.35 -1.37
N GLN A 189 1.06 27.90 -1.27
CA GLN A 189 1.42 26.47 -1.21
C GLN A 189 1.21 25.79 0.16
N CYS A 190 1.04 26.52 1.26
CA CYS A 190 0.88 25.91 2.58
C CYS A 190 -0.53 25.31 2.80
N TYR A 191 -1.57 26.05 2.38
CA TYR A 191 -2.96 25.59 2.48
C TYR A 191 -3.27 24.44 1.51
N ASP A 192 -2.68 24.50 0.32
CA ASP A 192 -2.94 23.53 -0.74
C ASP A 192 -2.32 22.15 -0.44
N ASN A 193 -1.15 22.13 0.20
CA ASN A 193 -0.51 20.88 0.65
C ASN A 193 -1.28 20.20 1.78
N LEU A 194 -1.82 20.95 2.74
CA LEU A 194 -2.64 20.42 3.83
C LEU A 194 -3.96 19.85 3.29
N LEU A 195 -4.65 20.59 2.41
CA LEU A 195 -5.85 20.11 1.73
C LEU A 195 -5.57 18.87 0.90
N ARG A 196 -4.45 18.84 0.18
CA ARG A 196 -4.05 17.70 -0.64
C ARG A 196 -3.74 16.47 0.19
N GLU A 197 -3.03 16.61 1.30
CA GLU A 197 -2.73 15.52 2.22
C GLU A 197 -4.03 14.95 2.80
N THR A 198 -4.95 15.83 3.23
CA THR A 198 -6.27 15.45 3.74
C THR A 198 -7.11 14.72 2.67
N VAL A 199 -7.14 15.22 1.43
CA VAL A 199 -7.88 14.59 0.32
C VAL A 199 -7.28 13.24 -0.04
N THR A 200 -5.96 13.10 -0.09
CA THR A 200 -5.30 11.82 -0.39
C THR A 200 -5.55 10.78 0.71
N GLN A 201 -5.59 11.19 1.97
CA GLN A 201 -5.90 10.31 3.10
C GLN A 201 -7.37 9.88 3.10
N ILE A 202 -8.29 10.78 2.74
CA ILE A 202 -9.71 10.42 2.56
C ILE A 202 -9.87 9.43 1.40
N GLN A 203 -9.17 9.66 0.28
CA GLN A 203 -9.19 8.75 -0.86
C GLN A 203 -8.63 7.37 -0.52
N SER A 204 -7.51 7.28 0.20
CA SER A 204 -6.97 5.99 0.62
C SER A 204 -7.92 5.24 1.54
N ASN A 205 -8.52 5.93 2.50
CA ASN A 205 -9.49 5.33 3.42
C ASN A 205 -10.76 4.88 2.69
N PHE A 206 -11.20 5.64 1.69
CA PHE A 206 -12.34 5.27 0.84
C PHE A 206 -12.06 4.01 0.03
N TRP A 207 -10.91 3.92 -0.64
CA TRP A 207 -10.54 2.73 -1.41
C TRP A 207 -10.37 1.50 -0.52
N TYR A 208 -9.75 1.67 0.65
CA TYR A 208 -9.60 0.60 1.63
C TYR A 208 -10.95 0.11 2.17
N ALA A 209 -11.91 1.02 2.41
CA ALA A 209 -13.27 0.67 2.81
C ALA A 209 -14.03 -0.07 1.69
N ILE A 210 -13.87 0.34 0.43
CA ILE A 210 -14.46 -0.33 -0.73
C ILE A 210 -13.89 -1.74 -0.90
N GLU A 211 -12.57 -1.89 -0.83
CA GLU A 211 -11.91 -3.19 -0.99
C GLU A 211 -12.39 -4.17 0.09
N ASN A 212 -12.47 -3.72 1.34
CA ASN A 212 -13.01 -4.53 2.43
C ASN A 212 -14.50 -4.82 2.26
N GLY A 213 -15.28 -3.87 1.77
CA GLY A 213 -16.70 -4.06 1.44
C GLY A 213 -16.88 -5.13 0.35
N MET A 214 -16.11 -5.03 -0.73
CA MET A 214 -16.08 -6.00 -1.84
C MET A 214 -15.67 -7.38 -1.36
N ASN A 215 -14.65 -7.50 -0.50
CA ASN A 215 -14.24 -8.76 0.10
C ASN A 215 -15.34 -9.38 0.96
N LEU A 216 -16.07 -8.57 1.73
CA LEU A 216 -17.19 -9.04 2.56
C LEU A 216 -18.38 -9.50 1.71
N ILE A 217 -18.68 -8.80 0.61
CA ILE A 217 -19.69 -9.20 -0.37
C ILE A 217 -19.27 -10.50 -1.06
N ALA A 218 -18.03 -10.61 -1.50
CA ALA A 218 -17.49 -11.82 -2.12
C ALA A 218 -17.54 -13.02 -1.15
N HIS A 219 -17.21 -12.80 0.12
CA HIS A 219 -17.31 -13.81 1.16
C HIS A 219 -18.76 -14.25 1.43
N SER A 220 -19.69 -13.28 1.48
CA SER A 220 -21.12 -13.57 1.63
C SER A 220 -21.68 -14.34 0.43
N LEU A 221 -21.28 -13.99 -0.79
CA LEU A 221 -21.62 -14.70 -2.02
C LEU A 221 -21.03 -16.12 -2.03
N ALA A 222 -19.76 -16.29 -1.66
CA ALA A 222 -19.13 -17.60 -1.56
C ALA A 222 -19.83 -18.49 -0.52
N THR A 223 -20.21 -17.92 0.63
CA THR A 223 -20.91 -18.65 1.69
C THR A 223 -22.33 -19.04 1.28
N SER A 224 -23.05 -18.15 0.61
CA SER A 224 -24.39 -18.46 0.07
C SER A 224 -24.33 -19.48 -1.07
N LEU A 225 -23.30 -19.43 -1.92
CA LEU A 225 -23.05 -20.44 -2.95
C LEU A 225 -22.71 -21.81 -2.34
N LEU A 226 -21.89 -21.85 -1.28
CA LEU A 226 -21.58 -23.08 -0.54
C LEU A 226 -22.83 -23.68 0.12
N LEU A 227 -23.73 -22.86 0.66
CA LEU A 227 -25.02 -23.34 1.19
C LEU A 227 -25.91 -23.92 0.09
N VAL A 228 -25.95 -23.28 -1.09
CA VAL A 228 -26.69 -23.83 -2.26
C VAL A 228 -26.07 -25.16 -2.69
N ILE A 229 -24.75 -25.26 -2.79
CA ILE A 229 -24.07 -26.51 -3.14
C ILE A 229 -24.32 -27.59 -2.09
N GLN A 230 -24.22 -27.28 -0.79
CA GLN A 230 -24.46 -28.23 0.28
C GLN A 230 -25.91 -28.73 0.30
N THR A 231 -26.89 -27.85 0.09
CA THR A 231 -28.30 -28.23 0.02
C THR A 231 -28.61 -29.09 -1.19
N VAL A 232 -28.09 -28.73 -2.37
CA VAL A 232 -28.22 -29.54 -3.59
C VAL A 232 -27.50 -30.88 -3.44
N TRP A 233 -26.31 -30.91 -2.84
CA TRP A 233 -25.54 -32.13 -2.59
C TRP A 233 -26.24 -33.07 -1.61
N GLN A 234 -26.80 -32.55 -0.51
CA GLN A 234 -27.60 -33.33 0.44
C GLN A 234 -28.86 -33.91 -0.21
N LEU A 235 -29.51 -33.15 -1.10
CA LEU A 235 -30.66 -33.62 -1.87
C LEU A 235 -30.28 -34.70 -2.90
N TRP A 236 -29.06 -34.65 -3.44
CA TRP A 236 -28.58 -35.61 -4.42
C TRP A 236 -28.08 -36.92 -3.78
N TYR A 237 -27.40 -36.82 -2.63
CA TYR A 237 -26.81 -37.97 -1.94
C TYR A 237 -27.83 -38.77 -1.12
N ASN A 238 -28.97 -38.19 -0.74
CA ASN A 238 -30.08 -38.92 -0.11
C ASN A 238 -30.96 -39.70 -1.11
N GLN A 239 -30.51 -39.91 -2.35
CA GLN A 239 -31.19 -40.76 -3.32
C GLN A 239 -30.95 -42.25 -3.06
N ASP A 240 -31.51 -42.76 -1.97
CA ASP A 240 -31.97 -44.15 -2.00
C ASP A 240 -33.36 -44.18 -2.68
N LYS A 241 -33.30 -44.45 -3.98
CA LYS A 241 -34.33 -45.11 -4.82
C LYS A 241 -35.77 -44.67 -4.57
N THR A 242 -36.28 -43.66 -5.32
CA THR A 242 -37.67 -43.59 -5.88
C THR A 242 -38.14 -42.21 -6.38
N TRP A 243 -37.29 -41.17 -6.50
CA TRP A 243 -37.81 -39.79 -6.74
C TRP A 243 -37.15 -39.01 -7.88
N SER A 244 -36.45 -39.64 -8.82
CA SER A 244 -35.75 -38.94 -9.92
C SER A 244 -36.68 -38.12 -10.85
N GLY A 245 -37.96 -38.48 -10.97
CA GLY A 245 -38.94 -37.77 -11.81
C GLY A 245 -39.62 -36.54 -11.19
N LEU A 246 -39.67 -36.43 -9.85
CA LEU A 246 -40.27 -35.29 -9.14
C LEU A 246 -39.25 -34.18 -8.82
N PHE A 247 -37.95 -34.49 -8.90
CA PHE A 247 -36.89 -33.54 -8.58
C PHE A 247 -36.46 -32.63 -9.75
N SER A 248 -36.70 -32.98 -11.02
CA SER A 248 -36.36 -32.07 -12.13
C SER A 248 -37.24 -30.82 -12.14
N THR A 249 -38.55 -30.98 -11.89
CA THR A 249 -39.51 -29.88 -11.85
C THR A 249 -39.48 -29.11 -10.52
N SER A 250 -39.21 -29.80 -9.40
CA SER A 250 -39.10 -29.12 -8.09
C SER A 250 -37.76 -28.42 -7.87
N SER A 251 -36.65 -28.91 -8.43
CA SER A 251 -35.36 -28.21 -8.38
C SER A 251 -35.37 -26.93 -9.21
N GLU A 252 -36.00 -26.94 -10.38
CA GLU A 252 -36.21 -25.73 -11.18
C GLU A 252 -37.05 -24.70 -10.40
N TYR A 253 -38.14 -25.15 -9.78
CA TYR A 253 -38.98 -24.30 -8.94
C TYR A 253 -38.23 -23.73 -7.73
N LEU A 254 -37.38 -24.53 -7.08
CA LEU A 254 -36.59 -24.11 -5.92
C LEU A 254 -35.49 -23.12 -6.31
N VAL A 255 -34.79 -23.34 -7.43
CA VAL A 255 -33.79 -22.40 -7.95
C VAL A 255 -34.44 -21.07 -8.32
N LYS A 256 -35.56 -21.10 -9.06
CA LYS A 256 -36.32 -19.88 -9.41
C LYS A 256 -36.84 -19.15 -8.16
N ARG A 257 -37.28 -19.89 -7.14
CA ARG A 257 -37.75 -19.31 -5.87
C ARG A 257 -36.60 -18.73 -5.03
N LEU A 258 -35.43 -19.36 -5.03
CA LEU A 258 -34.23 -18.85 -4.40
C LEU A 258 -33.74 -17.57 -5.08
N VAL A 259 -33.65 -17.54 -6.40
CA VAL A 259 -33.30 -16.34 -7.17
C VAL A 259 -34.28 -15.19 -6.87
N LYS A 260 -35.58 -15.47 -6.89
CA LYS A 260 -36.62 -14.48 -6.54
C LYS A 260 -36.47 -13.96 -5.11
N SER A 261 -36.17 -14.84 -4.15
CA SER A 261 -35.95 -14.43 -2.75
C SER A 261 -34.66 -13.61 -2.58
N THR A 262 -33.59 -13.95 -3.30
CA THR A 262 -32.33 -13.21 -3.30
C THR A 262 -32.51 -11.82 -3.91
N LYS A 263 -33.25 -11.69 -5.02
CA LYS A 263 -33.60 -10.37 -5.60
C LYS A 263 -34.31 -9.46 -4.60
N GLN A 264 -35.13 -10.01 -3.71
CA GLN A 264 -35.91 -9.22 -2.74
C GLN A 264 -35.13 -8.83 -1.46
N ARG A 265 -33.85 -9.20 -1.35
CA ARG A 265 -33.03 -8.90 -0.16
C ARG A 265 -32.72 -7.40 -0.05
N ARG A 266 -32.89 -6.86 1.16
CA ARG A 266 -32.62 -5.44 1.48
C ARG A 266 -31.14 -5.10 1.32
N GLU A 267 -30.26 -6.08 1.48
CA GLU A 267 -28.81 -5.96 1.33
C GLU A 267 -28.41 -5.57 -0.10
N ILE A 268 -29.12 -6.09 -1.12
CA ILE A 268 -28.89 -5.72 -2.53
C ILE A 268 -29.33 -4.27 -2.77
N GLU A 269 -30.41 -3.84 -2.12
CA GLU A 269 -30.87 -2.45 -2.20
C GLU A 269 -29.86 -1.49 -1.55
N THR A 270 -29.30 -1.87 -0.40
CA THR A 270 -28.22 -1.12 0.27
C THR A 270 -26.98 -1.02 -0.63
N LEU A 271 -26.58 -2.12 -1.27
CA LEU A 271 -25.48 -2.15 -2.23
C LEU A 271 -25.73 -1.22 -3.43
N CYS A 272 -26.93 -1.29 -4.02
CA CYS A 272 -27.30 -0.41 -5.13
C CYS A 272 -27.30 1.07 -4.73
N ARG A 273 -27.72 1.40 -3.50
CA ARG A 273 -27.65 2.77 -2.96
C ARG A 273 -26.21 3.22 -2.75
N LEU A 274 -25.35 2.34 -2.26
CA LEU A 274 -23.92 2.63 -2.05
C LEU A 274 -23.20 2.89 -3.38
N ILE A 275 -23.48 2.08 -4.40
CA ILE A 275 -22.96 2.27 -5.76
C ILE A 275 -23.54 3.54 -6.41
N SER A 276 -24.78 3.91 -6.07
CA SER A 276 -25.35 5.20 -6.54
C SER A 276 -24.66 6.42 -5.96
N TRP A 277 -24.08 6.29 -4.77
CA TRP A 277 -23.25 7.34 -4.19
C TRP A 277 -21.93 7.53 -4.96
N ALA A 278 -21.48 6.51 -5.68
CA ALA A 278 -20.34 6.58 -6.60
C ALA A 278 -20.70 7.10 -8.01
N GLY A 279 -21.94 7.55 -8.24
CA GLY A 279 -22.37 8.21 -9.48
C GLY A 279 -23.01 7.29 -10.52
N ILE A 280 -23.17 6.00 -10.26
CA ILE A 280 -23.87 5.07 -11.17
C ILE A 280 -25.36 5.03 -10.79
N GLN A 281 -26.27 5.23 -11.75
CA GLN A 281 -27.71 5.20 -11.43
C GLN A 281 -28.13 3.87 -10.78
N GLN A 282 -28.88 3.96 -9.67
CA GLN A 282 -29.32 2.80 -8.90
C GLN A 282 -30.09 1.79 -9.75
N SER A 283 -30.88 2.27 -10.71
CA SER A 283 -31.63 1.44 -11.67
C SER A 283 -30.71 0.60 -12.55
N THR A 284 -29.59 1.16 -13.02
CA THR A 284 -28.61 0.49 -13.89
C THR A 284 -27.86 -0.61 -13.15
N THR A 285 -27.41 -0.32 -11.93
CA THR A 285 -26.77 -1.32 -11.06
C THR A 285 -27.73 -2.45 -10.72
N ARG A 286 -29.00 -2.09 -10.46
CA ARG A 286 -30.03 -3.07 -10.13
C ARG A 286 -30.37 -3.97 -11.32
N SER A 287 -30.54 -3.41 -12.52
CA SER A 287 -30.79 -4.19 -13.72
C SER A 287 -29.62 -5.12 -14.06
N PHE A 288 -28.38 -4.65 -13.84
CA PHE A 288 -27.20 -5.49 -14.06
C PHE A 288 -27.17 -6.70 -13.13
N ILE A 289 -27.41 -6.50 -11.83
CA ILE A 289 -27.46 -7.60 -10.84
C ILE A 289 -28.61 -8.56 -11.15
N ASP A 290 -29.79 -8.02 -11.47
CA ASP A 290 -30.96 -8.84 -11.78
C ASP A 290 -30.75 -9.70 -13.04
N ASN A 291 -30.13 -9.14 -14.09
CA ASN A 291 -29.79 -9.85 -15.33
C ASN A 291 -28.71 -10.92 -15.09
N THR A 292 -27.66 -10.60 -14.32
CA THR A 292 -26.59 -11.54 -14.00
C THR A 292 -27.11 -12.74 -13.21
N LEU A 293 -28.03 -12.50 -12.27
CA LEU A 293 -28.68 -13.57 -11.50
C LEU A 293 -29.58 -14.45 -12.36
N ASP A 294 -30.32 -13.86 -13.31
CA ASP A 294 -31.15 -14.61 -14.25
C ASP A 294 -30.30 -15.47 -15.18
N GLU A 295 -29.27 -14.90 -15.82
CA GLU A 295 -28.34 -15.62 -16.71
C GLU A 295 -27.63 -16.76 -15.99
N THR A 296 -27.19 -16.54 -14.74
CA THR A 296 -26.55 -17.58 -13.93
C THR A 296 -27.53 -18.71 -13.58
N SER A 297 -28.79 -18.37 -13.30
CA SER A 297 -29.82 -19.35 -12.99
C SER A 297 -30.21 -20.18 -14.22
N ASP A 298 -30.37 -19.55 -15.38
CA ASP A 298 -30.69 -20.23 -16.64
C ASP A 298 -29.52 -21.13 -17.08
N TRP A 299 -28.28 -20.67 -16.90
CA TRP A 299 -27.10 -21.49 -17.14
C TRP A 299 -27.06 -22.73 -16.23
N LEU A 300 -27.33 -22.58 -14.93
CA LEU A 300 -27.40 -23.71 -13.99
C LEU A 300 -28.50 -24.71 -14.38
N LEU A 301 -29.69 -24.22 -14.75
CA LEU A 301 -30.80 -25.07 -15.19
C LEU A 301 -30.49 -25.79 -16.50
N SER A 302 -29.80 -25.15 -17.45
CA SER A 302 -29.38 -25.79 -18.69
C SER A 302 -28.41 -26.95 -18.45
N LYS A 303 -27.53 -26.82 -17.44
CA LYS A 303 -26.56 -27.86 -17.08
C LYS A 303 -27.19 -29.04 -16.35
N THR A 304 -28.20 -28.82 -15.53
CA THR A 304 -28.92 -29.91 -14.85
C THR A 304 -29.82 -30.69 -15.81
N GLN A 305 -30.40 -30.04 -16.83
CA GLN A 305 -31.18 -30.72 -17.87
C GLN A 305 -30.32 -31.60 -18.77
N LEU A 306 -29.10 -31.17 -19.12
CA LEU A 306 -28.15 -31.96 -19.92
C LEU A 306 -27.66 -33.23 -19.20
N ALA A 307 -27.58 -33.22 -17.86
CA ALA A 307 -27.19 -34.39 -17.07
C ALA A 307 -28.28 -35.48 -17.01
N GLY A 308 -29.54 -35.15 -17.32
CA GLY A 308 -30.67 -36.08 -17.31
C GLY A 308 -30.81 -36.94 -18.57
N HIS A 309 -30.18 -36.57 -19.70
CA HIS A 309 -30.28 -37.29 -20.97
C HIS A 309 -29.12 -38.26 -21.27
N GLY A 310 -28.17 -38.42 -20.34
CA GLY A 310 -27.01 -39.30 -20.51
C GLY A 310 -27.22 -40.78 -20.14
N TYR A 311 -28.43 -41.18 -19.71
CA TYR A 311 -28.69 -42.53 -19.19
C TYR A 311 -29.56 -43.43 -20.07
N ASP A 312 -29.84 -43.06 -21.32
CA ASP A 312 -30.61 -43.89 -22.27
C ASP A 312 -29.79 -44.28 -23.51
N THR A 313 -28.63 -44.91 -23.34
CA THR A 313 -27.97 -45.72 -24.40
C THR A 313 -26.79 -46.55 -23.87
N VAL A 314 -27.05 -47.51 -22.98
CA VAL A 314 -26.34 -48.81 -22.95
C VAL A 314 -27.26 -49.83 -22.27
N VAL A 315 -28.06 -50.53 -23.07
CA VAL A 315 -28.19 -52.01 -23.24
C VAL A 315 -29.34 -52.19 -24.23
#